data_AF-A0A961S3C7-F1
#
_entry.id   AF-A0A961S3C7-F1
#
_cell.length_a   1.000
_cell.length_b   1.000
_cell.length_c   1.000
_cell.angle_alpha   90.00
_cell.angle_beta   90.00
_cell.angle_gamma   90.00
#
_symmetry.space_group_name_H-M   'P 1'
#
loop_
_entity.id
_entity.type
_entity.pdbx_description
1 polymer ?
#
loop_
_entity_poly.entity_id
_entity_poly.type
_entity_poly.pdbx_seq_one_letter_code
_entity_poly.pdbx_strand_id
1 'polypeptide(L)'
;MTAPVLEIRGVSKSFPGVKALDDVSFAINKGEVVGLIGENGAGKSTLLKVLNGIYRPDEGGIFVDGQPITITSPRQAFDSGIAMVFQEQSVLPTLTVAENIFLGRETEFIRFGLISKRRMNAAAAKELAKVHLDIDPATRCAELSFANRQMVEIAKALSLDTRIKGHITILLDEPTSVLEQKEIDLLFAIIRDLRERASIAFISHRLEEVLEISGRVYVMRDGKIVKEVAARDATVKELHQHMVGRQLHHEYYREARQTEPSPKVVLKCDALAQGDAFSGISFELHEGEVMGIAGVIGSGREDLARCLAGHSKPTSGRIEVNGAAVSLNAAHDATASGIGLV
;
A
#
# COMPACT_ATOMS: atom_id res chain seq x y z
N MET A 1 21.23 27.15 -3.62
CA MET A 1 20.35 25.98 -3.44
C MET A 1 19.64 25.73 -4.75
N THR A 2 19.71 24.51 -5.28
CA THR A 2 18.96 24.11 -6.49
C THR A 2 17.47 24.07 -6.19
N ALA A 3 16.63 24.43 -7.15
CA ALA A 3 15.17 24.34 -7.00
C ALA A 3 14.75 22.87 -6.76
N PRO A 4 13.66 22.62 -6.00
CA PRO A 4 13.07 21.29 -5.88
C PRO A 4 12.62 20.75 -7.22
N VAL A 5 12.67 19.42 -7.40
CA VAL A 5 12.23 18.75 -8.63
C VAL A 5 10.70 18.64 -8.68
N LEU A 6 10.06 18.54 -7.52
CA LEU A 6 8.62 18.64 -7.36
C LEU A 6 8.34 19.50 -6.13
N GLU A 7 7.44 20.47 -6.28
CA GLU A 7 7.00 21.32 -5.19
C GLU A 7 5.50 21.58 -5.31
N ILE A 8 4.83 21.54 -4.16
CA ILE A 8 3.42 21.88 -4.03
C ILE A 8 3.33 23.06 -3.07
N ARG A 9 2.57 24.09 -3.45
CA ARG A 9 2.38 25.31 -2.65
C ARG A 9 0.90 25.59 -2.44
N GLY A 10 0.48 25.59 -1.18
CA GLY A 10 -0.85 25.97 -0.72
C GLY A 10 -2.00 25.23 -1.38
N VAL A 11 -1.81 23.93 -1.66
CA VAL A 11 -2.84 23.15 -2.34
C VAL A 11 -4.00 22.83 -1.39
N SER A 12 -5.19 23.27 -1.78
CA SER A 12 -6.44 22.92 -1.14
C SER A 12 -7.32 22.09 -2.07
N LYS A 13 -8.10 21.16 -1.50
CA LYS A 13 -9.10 20.38 -2.22
C LYS A 13 -10.29 20.04 -1.34
N SER A 14 -11.47 20.36 -1.82
CA SER A 14 -12.75 20.11 -1.16
C SER A 14 -13.63 19.17 -1.98
N PHE A 15 -14.41 18.37 -1.28
CA PHE A 15 -15.54 17.60 -1.79
C PHE A 15 -16.78 17.98 -0.97
N PRO A 16 -18.01 17.66 -1.42
CA PRO A 16 -19.22 17.97 -0.66
C PRO A 16 -19.11 17.44 0.79
N GLY A 17 -19.13 18.37 1.76
CA GLY A 17 -19.07 18.05 3.19
C GLY A 17 -17.67 17.81 3.77
N VAL A 18 -16.58 17.85 2.99
CA VAL A 18 -15.22 17.60 3.50
C VAL A 18 -14.16 18.42 2.78
N LYS A 19 -13.30 19.11 3.54
CA LYS A 19 -12.06 19.70 3.02
C LYS A 19 -10.94 18.67 3.12
N ALA A 20 -10.68 17.96 2.04
CA ALA A 20 -9.77 16.83 2.00
C ALA A 20 -8.29 17.23 1.98
N LEU A 21 -7.96 18.40 1.42
CA LEU A 21 -6.66 19.05 1.53
C LEU A 21 -6.88 20.52 1.92
N ASP A 22 -6.08 21.02 2.86
CA ASP A 22 -6.16 22.38 3.38
C ASP A 22 -4.77 22.98 3.50
N ASP A 23 -4.42 23.87 2.55
CA ASP A 23 -3.14 24.59 2.52
C ASP A 23 -1.90 23.67 2.56
N VAL A 24 -1.93 22.60 1.76
CA VAL A 24 -0.84 21.61 1.73
C VAL A 24 0.34 22.16 0.94
N SER A 25 1.50 22.23 1.60
CA SER A 25 2.77 22.61 0.98
C SER A 25 3.87 21.63 1.36
N PHE A 26 4.59 21.12 0.36
CA PHE A 26 5.80 20.32 0.56
C PHE A 26 6.64 20.28 -0.73
N ALA A 27 7.91 19.89 -0.61
CA ALA A 27 8.84 19.82 -1.73
C ALA A 27 9.67 18.55 -1.69
N ILE A 28 10.13 18.10 -2.85
CA ILE A 28 11.06 16.98 -3.03
C ILE A 28 12.26 17.49 -3.81
N ASN A 29 13.46 17.32 -3.26
CA ASN A 29 14.70 17.68 -3.92
C ASN A 29 15.21 16.54 -4.80
N LYS A 30 16.11 16.86 -5.73
CA LYS A 30 16.72 15.89 -6.64
C LYS A 30 17.43 14.76 -5.88
N GLY A 31 17.07 13.51 -6.19
CA GLY A 31 17.59 12.29 -5.57
C GLY A 31 17.20 12.09 -4.10
N GLU A 32 16.25 12.88 -3.61
CA GLU A 32 15.71 12.77 -2.27
C GLU A 32 14.64 11.67 -2.22
N VAL A 33 14.64 10.90 -1.14
CA VAL A 33 13.51 10.07 -0.74
C VAL A 33 12.82 10.77 0.42
N VAL A 34 11.57 11.19 0.22
CA VAL A 34 10.74 11.77 1.27
C VAL A 34 9.66 10.77 1.70
N GLY A 35 9.45 10.66 3.01
CA GLY A 35 8.33 9.94 3.58
C GLY A 35 7.11 10.83 3.65
N LEU A 36 5.94 10.33 3.28
CA LEU A 36 4.66 10.97 3.57
C LEU A 36 3.81 10.02 4.40
N ILE A 37 3.64 10.37 5.67
CA ILE A 37 2.89 9.55 6.64
C ILE A 37 1.63 10.27 7.08
N GLY A 38 0.68 9.53 7.63
CA GLY A 38 -0.58 10.07 8.14
C GLY A 38 -1.57 8.96 8.42
N GLU A 39 -2.56 9.18 9.27
CA GLU A 39 -3.62 8.19 9.49
C GLU A 39 -4.46 7.96 8.22
N ASN A 40 -5.29 6.92 8.25
CA ASN A 40 -6.34 6.73 7.25
C ASN A 40 -7.28 7.93 7.30
N GLY A 41 -7.57 8.52 6.14
CA GLY A 41 -8.37 9.76 6.04
C GLY A 41 -7.56 11.06 6.21
N ALA A 42 -6.25 11.02 6.45
CA ALA A 42 -5.43 12.23 6.58
C ALA A 42 -5.32 13.07 5.29
N GLY A 43 -5.72 12.55 4.14
CA GLY A 43 -5.70 13.24 2.84
C GLY A 43 -4.62 12.75 1.86
N LYS A 44 -3.79 11.76 2.25
CA LYS A 44 -2.68 11.22 1.43
C LYS A 44 -3.13 10.82 0.02
N SER A 45 -4.13 9.95 -0.10
CA SER A 45 -4.62 9.49 -1.41
C SER A 45 -5.24 10.63 -2.23
N THR A 46 -5.85 11.64 -1.60
CA THR A 46 -6.35 12.82 -2.31
C THR A 46 -5.20 13.64 -2.88
N LEU A 47 -4.13 13.84 -2.11
CA LEU A 47 -2.92 14.52 -2.54
C LEU A 47 -2.27 13.80 -3.73
N LEU A 48 -2.14 12.48 -3.67
CA LEU A 48 -1.59 11.68 -4.77
C LEU A 48 -2.47 11.76 -6.03
N LYS A 49 -3.80 11.74 -5.88
CA LYS A 49 -4.73 11.93 -7.00
C LYS A 49 -4.65 13.34 -7.60
N VAL A 50 -4.31 14.36 -6.81
CA VAL A 50 -4.02 15.71 -7.31
C VAL A 50 -2.71 15.73 -8.11
N LEU A 51 -1.64 15.14 -7.57
CA LEU A 51 -0.34 15.03 -8.24
C LEU A 51 -0.39 14.21 -9.54
N ASN A 52 -1.25 13.20 -9.59
CA ASN A 52 -1.47 12.38 -10.78
C ASN A 52 -2.53 12.98 -11.74
N GLY A 53 -3.07 14.17 -11.46
CA GLY A 53 -4.03 14.84 -12.34
C GLY A 53 -5.42 14.22 -12.43
N ILE A 54 -5.77 13.31 -11.52
CA ILE A 54 -7.13 12.76 -11.39
C ILE A 54 -8.07 13.82 -10.80
N TYR A 55 -7.57 14.58 -9.82
CA TYR A 55 -8.27 15.73 -9.26
C TYR A 55 -7.50 17.02 -9.54
N ARG A 56 -8.23 18.10 -9.84
CA ARG A 56 -7.66 19.44 -9.86
C ARG A 56 -7.75 20.05 -8.47
N PRO A 57 -6.68 20.70 -7.97
CA PRO A 57 -6.75 21.46 -6.74
C PRO A 57 -7.72 22.64 -6.92
N ASP A 58 -8.37 23.04 -5.83
CA ASP A 58 -9.25 24.21 -5.83
C ASP A 58 -8.44 25.51 -5.65
N GLU A 59 -7.32 25.42 -4.93
CA GLU A 59 -6.38 26.51 -4.65
C GLU A 59 -4.93 25.98 -4.70
N GLY A 60 -3.96 26.89 -4.79
CA GLY A 60 -2.54 26.55 -4.79
C GLY A 60 -2.00 26.17 -6.15
N GLY A 61 -0.78 25.62 -6.18
CA GLY A 61 -0.08 25.27 -7.41
C GLY A 61 0.93 24.13 -7.25
N ILE A 62 1.18 23.45 -8.37
CA ILE A 62 2.19 22.39 -8.50
C ILE A 62 3.30 22.93 -9.39
N PHE A 63 4.55 22.69 -9.00
CA PHE A 63 5.73 23.15 -9.68
C PHE A 63 6.67 21.96 -9.91
N VAL A 64 7.23 21.86 -11.12
CA VAL A 64 8.28 20.90 -11.47
C VAL A 64 9.50 21.67 -11.95
N ASP A 65 10.66 21.38 -11.35
CA ASP A 65 11.90 22.13 -11.57
C ASP A 65 11.70 23.67 -11.44
N GLY A 66 10.87 24.07 -10.47
CA GLY A 66 10.49 25.46 -10.21
C GLY A 66 9.52 26.09 -11.22
N GLN A 67 9.10 25.38 -12.27
CA GLN A 67 8.13 25.86 -13.25
C GLN A 67 6.71 25.45 -12.86
N PRO A 68 5.72 26.38 -12.85
CA PRO A 68 4.34 26.03 -12.56
C PRO A 68 3.79 25.13 -13.67
N ILE A 69 3.11 24.06 -13.27
CA ILE A 69 2.47 23.13 -14.20
C ILE A 69 0.98 22.97 -13.88
N THR A 70 0.19 22.69 -14.91
CA THR A 70 -1.21 22.30 -14.74
C THR A 70 -1.37 20.86 -15.17
N ILE A 71 -1.70 19.99 -14.22
CA ILE A 71 -1.89 18.57 -14.48
C ILE A 71 -3.39 18.30 -14.56
N THR A 72 -3.85 17.84 -15.73
CA THR A 72 -5.28 17.56 -15.98
C THR A 72 -5.57 16.10 -16.30
N SER A 73 -4.53 15.27 -16.37
CA SER A 73 -4.66 13.82 -16.54
C SER A 73 -3.40 13.07 -16.07
N PRO A 74 -3.51 11.77 -15.77
CA PRO A 74 -2.36 10.92 -15.48
C PRO A 74 -1.29 10.93 -16.56
N ARG A 75 -1.71 11.01 -17.84
CA ARG A 75 -0.77 11.12 -18.96
C ARG A 75 0.04 12.42 -18.90
N GLN A 76 -0.58 13.53 -18.55
CA GLN A 76 0.13 14.80 -18.38
C GLN A 76 1.06 14.79 -17.17
N ALA A 77 0.66 14.14 -16.06
CA ALA A 77 1.53 13.96 -14.90
C ALA A 77 2.79 13.17 -15.30
N PHE A 78 2.57 12.05 -15.98
CA PHE A 78 3.61 11.18 -16.50
C PHE A 78 4.55 11.92 -17.45
N ASP A 79 4.01 12.64 -18.44
CA ASP A 79 4.78 13.44 -19.40
C ASP A 79 5.51 14.64 -18.75
N SER A 80 5.10 15.04 -17.53
CA SER A 80 5.77 16.07 -16.71
C SER A 80 6.81 15.50 -15.75
N GLY A 81 7.10 14.20 -15.82
CA GLY A 81 8.10 13.54 -14.98
C GLY A 81 7.58 13.05 -13.63
N ILE A 82 6.26 12.99 -13.43
CA ILE A 82 5.64 12.48 -12.21
C ILE A 82 5.02 11.10 -12.52
N ALA A 83 5.60 10.05 -11.96
CA ALA A 83 5.08 8.69 -12.03
C ALA A 83 4.44 8.29 -10.70
N MET A 84 3.40 7.45 -10.77
CA MET A 84 2.74 6.91 -9.58
C MET A 84 2.68 5.39 -9.66
N VAL A 85 3.04 4.74 -8.55
CA VAL A 85 2.83 3.31 -8.31
C VAL A 85 1.80 3.21 -7.20
N PHE A 86 0.65 2.62 -7.52
CA PHE A 86 -0.49 2.51 -6.61
C PHE A 86 -0.35 1.32 -5.66
N GLN A 87 -1.05 1.39 -4.53
CA GLN A 87 -1.17 0.29 -3.57
C GLN A 87 -1.85 -0.94 -4.22
N GLU A 88 -2.97 -0.72 -4.91
CA GLU A 88 -3.61 -1.74 -5.74
C GLU A 88 -2.93 -1.76 -7.11
N GLN A 89 -2.38 -2.92 -7.48
CA GLN A 89 -1.60 -3.05 -8.71
C GLN A 89 -2.44 -2.70 -9.95
N SER A 90 -1.91 -1.82 -10.80
CA SER A 90 -2.57 -1.39 -12.03
C SER A 90 -2.26 -2.27 -13.25
N VAL A 91 -1.42 -3.30 -13.05
CA VAL A 91 -1.02 -4.23 -14.11
C VAL A 91 -2.23 -4.98 -14.63
N LEU A 92 -2.34 -5.07 -15.95
CA LEU A 92 -3.34 -5.87 -16.64
C LEU A 92 -2.84 -7.32 -16.70
N PRO A 93 -3.45 -8.26 -15.96
CA PRO A 93 -2.90 -9.62 -15.84
C PRO A 93 -2.89 -10.38 -17.17
N THR A 94 -3.80 -10.04 -18.08
CA THR A 94 -3.95 -10.68 -19.39
C THR A 94 -2.88 -10.25 -20.40
N LEU A 95 -2.21 -9.12 -20.16
CA LEU A 95 -1.15 -8.59 -21.02
C LEU A 95 0.22 -9.11 -20.58
N THR A 96 1.17 -9.09 -21.51
CA THR A 96 2.56 -9.40 -21.17
C THR A 96 3.20 -8.30 -20.32
N VAL A 97 4.34 -8.60 -19.71
CA VAL A 97 5.15 -7.61 -18.99
C VAL A 97 5.52 -6.45 -19.91
N ALA A 98 5.96 -6.74 -21.13
CA ALA A 98 6.32 -5.70 -22.10
C ALA A 98 5.12 -4.82 -22.49
N GLU A 99 3.95 -5.44 -22.70
CA GLU A 99 2.71 -4.71 -23.01
C GLU A 99 2.25 -3.85 -21.82
N ASN A 100 2.41 -4.32 -20.58
CA ASN A 100 2.11 -3.53 -19.38
C ASN A 100 3.03 -2.32 -19.21
N ILE A 101 4.34 -2.52 -19.38
CA ILE A 101 5.34 -1.45 -19.26
C ILE A 101 5.03 -0.35 -20.29
N PHE A 102 4.72 -0.71 -21.53
CA PHE A 102 4.51 0.26 -22.62
C PHE A 102 3.03 0.55 -22.94
N LEU A 103 2.11 0.24 -22.03
CA LEU A 103 0.69 0.52 -22.22
C LEU A 103 0.45 2.03 -22.42
N GLY A 104 -0.27 2.38 -23.48
CA GLY A 104 -0.49 3.77 -23.91
C GLY A 104 0.71 4.41 -24.64
N ARG A 105 1.78 3.64 -24.88
CA ARG A 105 3.01 4.04 -25.59
C ARG A 105 3.38 3.06 -26.70
N GLU A 106 2.40 2.29 -27.19
CA GLU A 106 2.59 1.28 -28.23
C GLU A 106 3.06 1.90 -29.54
N THR A 107 2.73 3.17 -29.78
CA THR A 107 3.13 3.95 -30.97
C THR A 107 4.63 3.99 -31.20
N GLU A 108 5.45 3.90 -30.14
CA GLU A 108 6.92 3.87 -30.22
C GLU A 108 7.44 2.60 -30.93
N PHE A 109 6.61 1.56 -30.95
CA PHE A 109 6.92 0.25 -31.50
C PHE A 109 6.18 -0.05 -32.80
N ILE A 110 5.35 0.89 -33.29
CA ILE A 110 4.62 0.73 -34.56
C ILE A 110 5.57 0.97 -35.73
N ARG A 111 5.59 0.03 -36.67
CA ARG A 111 6.24 0.19 -37.98
C ARG A 111 5.30 -0.35 -39.05
N PHE A 112 5.01 0.45 -40.08
CA PHE A 112 4.05 0.12 -41.14
C PHE A 112 2.67 -0.32 -40.61
N GLY A 113 2.18 0.31 -39.52
CA GLY A 113 0.89 0.00 -38.90
C GLY A 113 0.86 -1.23 -37.99
N LEU A 114 1.99 -1.93 -37.82
CA LEU A 114 2.09 -3.12 -36.97
C LEU A 114 3.02 -2.88 -35.78
N ILE A 115 2.62 -3.34 -34.60
CA ILE A 115 3.44 -3.27 -33.38
C ILE A 115 4.55 -4.33 -33.45
N SER A 116 5.80 -3.89 -33.31
CA SER A 116 6.96 -4.79 -33.26
C SER A 116 7.17 -5.34 -31.85
N LYS A 117 6.58 -6.51 -31.55
CA LYS A 117 6.77 -7.22 -30.26
C LYS A 117 8.24 -7.45 -29.91
N ARG A 118 9.08 -7.80 -30.88
CA ARG A 118 10.53 -7.98 -30.67
C ARG A 118 11.19 -6.71 -30.13
N ARG A 119 10.87 -5.54 -30.68
CA ARG A 119 11.42 -4.26 -30.21
C ARG A 119 10.88 -3.89 -28.83
N MET A 120 9.59 -4.12 -28.60
CA MET A 120 8.92 -3.87 -27.32
C MET A 120 9.52 -4.73 -26.20
N ASN A 121 9.68 -6.04 -26.44
CA ASN A 121 10.30 -6.95 -25.48
C ASN A 121 11.77 -6.57 -25.20
N ALA A 122 12.54 -6.21 -26.24
CA ALA A 122 13.92 -5.77 -26.06
C ALA A 122 14.04 -4.45 -25.27
N ALA A 123 13.07 -3.54 -25.40
CA ALA A 123 13.01 -2.33 -24.59
C ALA A 123 12.61 -2.66 -23.14
N ALA A 124 11.59 -3.52 -22.96
CA ALA A 124 11.11 -3.93 -21.65
C ALA A 124 12.20 -4.64 -20.84
N ALA A 125 13.02 -5.51 -21.47
CA ALA A 125 14.16 -6.14 -20.82
C ALA A 125 15.14 -5.13 -20.21
N LYS A 126 15.34 -3.98 -20.86
CA LYS A 126 16.20 -2.91 -20.32
C LYS A 126 15.58 -2.24 -19.11
N GLU A 127 14.26 -2.05 -19.12
CA GLU A 127 13.54 -1.45 -17.99
C GLU A 127 13.50 -2.39 -16.78
N LEU A 128 13.30 -3.69 -17.01
CA LEU A 128 13.34 -4.72 -15.97
C LEU A 128 14.72 -4.84 -15.32
N ALA A 129 15.79 -4.73 -16.12
CA ALA A 129 17.15 -4.72 -15.60
C ALA A 129 17.42 -3.54 -14.64
N LYS A 130 16.75 -2.39 -14.80
CA LYS A 130 16.90 -1.24 -13.87
C LYS A 130 16.34 -1.53 -12.48
N VAL A 131 15.43 -2.49 -12.36
CA VAL A 131 14.81 -2.93 -11.10
C VAL A 131 15.28 -4.33 -10.70
N HIS A 132 16.40 -4.78 -11.27
CA HIS A 132 17.03 -6.07 -10.96
C HIS A 132 16.07 -7.27 -11.12
N LEU A 133 15.11 -7.17 -12.04
CA LEU A 133 14.11 -8.20 -12.28
C LEU A 133 14.47 -9.01 -13.52
N ASP A 134 14.81 -10.29 -13.34
CA ASP A 134 15.13 -11.21 -14.42
C ASP A 134 13.92 -12.07 -14.78
N ILE A 135 13.03 -11.52 -15.62
CA ILE A 135 11.85 -12.21 -16.15
C ILE A 135 11.76 -11.99 -17.66
N ASP A 136 11.19 -12.96 -18.37
CA ASP A 136 10.92 -12.80 -19.81
C ASP A 136 9.85 -11.72 -20.01
N PRO A 137 10.14 -10.63 -20.76
CA PRO A 137 9.14 -9.60 -21.06
C PRO A 137 7.90 -10.12 -21.81
N ALA A 138 7.98 -11.30 -22.43
CA ALA A 138 6.86 -11.95 -23.09
C ALA A 138 5.92 -12.71 -22.13
N THR A 139 6.32 -12.92 -20.87
CA THR A 139 5.49 -13.57 -19.84
C THR A 139 4.27 -12.71 -19.54
N ARG A 140 3.11 -13.34 -19.31
CA ARG A 140 1.89 -12.65 -18.87
C ARG A 140 2.00 -12.23 -17.42
N CYS A 141 1.51 -11.03 -17.09
CA CYS A 141 1.53 -10.56 -15.70
C CYS A 141 0.73 -11.47 -14.75
N ALA A 142 -0.30 -12.16 -15.24
CA ALA A 142 -1.05 -13.16 -14.47
C ALA A 142 -0.16 -14.29 -13.90
N GLU A 143 0.95 -14.61 -14.54
CA GLU A 143 1.88 -15.68 -14.13
C GLU A 143 2.90 -15.22 -13.09
N LEU A 144 3.00 -13.91 -12.84
CA LEU A 144 3.95 -13.32 -11.90
C LEU A 144 3.40 -13.33 -10.47
N SER A 145 4.31 -13.47 -9.50
CA SER A 145 4.05 -13.21 -8.08
C SER A 145 3.65 -11.76 -7.84
N PHE A 146 3.05 -11.48 -6.69
CA PHE A 146 2.69 -10.12 -6.32
C PHE A 146 3.93 -9.20 -6.32
N ALA A 147 5.03 -9.62 -5.69
CA ALA A 147 6.27 -8.86 -5.65
C ALA A 147 6.81 -8.54 -7.06
N ASN A 148 6.82 -9.53 -7.97
CA ASN A 148 7.29 -9.32 -9.34
C ASN A 148 6.40 -8.32 -10.10
N ARG A 149 5.08 -8.36 -9.91
CA ARG A 149 4.16 -7.37 -10.51
C ARG A 149 4.42 -5.97 -9.95
N GLN A 150 4.74 -5.85 -8.67
CA GLN A 150 5.10 -4.57 -8.06
C GLN A 150 6.37 -3.99 -8.70
N MET A 151 7.37 -4.85 -8.91
CA MET A 151 8.62 -4.45 -9.58
C MET A 151 8.39 -4.07 -11.05
N VAL A 152 7.45 -4.72 -11.74
CA VAL A 152 7.03 -4.33 -13.10
C VAL A 152 6.39 -2.93 -13.12
N GLU A 153 5.59 -2.55 -12.12
CA GLU A 153 5.05 -1.18 -12.01
C GLU A 153 6.15 -0.14 -11.78
N ILE A 154 7.15 -0.47 -10.95
CA ILE A 154 8.31 0.40 -10.74
C ILE A 154 9.12 0.54 -12.04
N ALA A 155 9.34 -0.56 -12.77
CA ALA A 155 10.01 -0.52 -14.08
C ALA A 155 9.22 0.35 -15.09
N LYS A 156 7.89 0.23 -15.09
CA LYS A 156 7.00 1.08 -15.89
C LYS A 156 7.16 2.56 -15.53
N ALA A 157 7.19 2.90 -14.24
CA ALA A 157 7.44 4.26 -13.78
C ALA A 157 8.82 4.79 -14.24
N LEU A 158 9.86 3.96 -14.18
CA LEU A 158 11.23 4.34 -14.54
C LEU A 158 11.47 4.51 -16.03
N SER A 159 10.69 3.83 -16.88
CA SER A 159 10.81 3.97 -18.33
C SER A 159 10.61 5.41 -18.85
N LEU A 160 10.16 6.33 -18.00
CA LEU A 160 10.17 7.77 -18.23
C LEU A 160 11.56 8.36 -18.52
N ASP A 161 12.63 7.78 -17.97
CA ASP A 161 14.00 8.31 -18.07
C ASP A 161 14.49 8.34 -19.53
N THR A 162 13.93 7.47 -20.36
CA THR A 162 14.24 7.36 -21.79
C THR A 162 13.60 8.47 -22.62
N ARG A 163 12.61 9.20 -22.08
CA ARG A 163 11.77 10.13 -22.86
C ARG A 163 11.81 11.57 -22.34
N ILE A 164 11.97 11.78 -21.04
CA ILE A 164 11.97 13.12 -20.46
C ILE A 164 13.40 13.57 -20.23
N LYS A 165 13.74 14.75 -20.77
CA LYS A 165 14.97 15.47 -20.40
C LYS A 165 14.75 16.11 -19.04
N GLY A 166 15.03 15.39 -17.97
CA GLY A 166 14.77 15.88 -16.61
C GLY A 166 14.99 14.83 -15.54
N HIS A 167 14.67 15.21 -14.30
CA HIS A 167 14.69 14.29 -13.17
C HIS A 167 13.27 13.81 -12.88
N ILE A 168 13.09 12.50 -12.65
CA ILE A 168 11.76 11.91 -12.45
C ILE A 168 11.42 11.94 -10.97
N THR A 169 10.15 12.15 -10.65
CA THR A 169 9.59 11.93 -9.33
C THR A 169 8.66 10.73 -9.35
N ILE A 170 8.93 9.74 -8.50
CA ILE A 170 8.11 8.53 -8.35
C ILE A 170 7.35 8.60 -7.03
N LEU A 171 6.04 8.49 -7.07
CA LEU A 171 5.17 8.42 -5.91
C LEU A 171 4.82 6.94 -5.66
N LEU A 172 5.28 6.38 -4.55
CA LEU A 172 5.03 4.99 -4.16
C LEU A 172 3.97 4.94 -3.05
N ASP A 173 2.75 4.50 -3.38
CA ASP A 173 1.63 4.42 -2.45
C ASP A 173 1.55 3.05 -1.78
N GLU A 174 1.91 2.97 -0.49
CA GLU A 174 1.92 1.76 0.34
C GLU A 174 2.58 0.53 -0.34
N PRO A 175 3.81 0.69 -0.90
CA PRO A 175 4.40 -0.30 -1.81
C PRO A 175 4.79 -1.62 -1.14
N THR A 176 4.81 -1.66 0.19
CA THR A 176 5.24 -2.80 1.04
C THR A 176 4.07 -3.54 1.71
N SER A 177 2.83 -3.07 1.51
CA SER A 177 1.65 -3.50 2.27
C SER A 177 1.43 -5.02 2.30
N VAL A 178 1.79 -5.72 1.22
CA VAL A 178 1.65 -7.18 1.08
C VAL A 178 2.95 -7.89 0.71
N LEU A 179 4.10 -7.25 0.96
CA LEU A 179 5.42 -7.83 0.74
C LEU A 179 5.97 -8.47 2.02
N GLU A 180 6.71 -9.56 1.87
CA GLU A 180 7.52 -10.17 2.92
C GLU A 180 8.83 -9.40 3.13
N GLN A 181 9.48 -9.57 4.28
CA GLN A 181 10.69 -8.81 4.64
C GLN A 181 11.79 -8.86 3.56
N LYS A 182 12.05 -10.04 2.98
CA LYS A 182 13.05 -10.20 1.91
C LYS A 182 12.74 -9.35 0.67
N GLU A 183 11.46 -9.18 0.36
CA GLU A 183 10.98 -8.42 -0.79
C GLU A 183 11.00 -6.91 -0.49
N ILE A 184 10.73 -6.53 0.75
CA ILE A 184 10.92 -5.15 1.26
C ILE A 184 12.40 -4.76 1.16
N ASP A 185 13.31 -5.62 1.62
CA ASP A 185 14.75 -5.36 1.57
C ASP A 185 15.24 -5.15 0.13
N LEU A 186 14.73 -5.97 -0.81
CA LEU A 186 15.01 -5.83 -2.25
C LEU A 186 14.46 -4.51 -2.81
N LEU A 187 13.20 -4.18 -2.50
CA LEU A 187 12.59 -2.92 -2.89
C LEU A 187 13.42 -1.73 -2.39
N PHE A 188 13.90 -1.78 -1.14
CA PHE A 188 14.72 -0.72 -0.55
C PHE A 188 16.09 -0.61 -1.20
N ALA A 189 16.74 -1.73 -1.52
CA ALA A 189 17.98 -1.72 -2.29
C ALA A 189 17.78 -1.01 -3.65
N ILE A 190 16.68 -1.33 -4.34
CA ILE A 190 16.35 -0.73 -5.63
C ILE A 190 16.05 0.76 -5.47
N ILE A 191 15.22 1.15 -4.50
CA ILE A 191 14.93 2.56 -4.21
C ILE A 191 16.24 3.34 -4.00
N ARG A 192 17.20 2.79 -3.26
CA ARG A 192 18.51 3.42 -3.02
C ARG A 192 19.30 3.60 -4.33
N ASP A 193 19.33 2.59 -5.19
CA ASP A 193 20.00 2.64 -6.50
C ASP A 193 19.35 3.64 -7.47
N LEU A 194 18.04 3.85 -7.33
CA LEU A 194 17.28 4.77 -8.18
C LEU A 194 17.48 6.24 -7.81
N ARG A 195 18.01 6.57 -6.63
CA ARG A 195 18.17 7.96 -6.16
C ARG A 195 19.03 8.83 -7.08
N GLU A 196 19.94 8.23 -7.85
CA GLU A 196 20.73 8.98 -8.83
C GLU A 196 19.88 9.51 -10.00
N ARG A 197 18.76 8.84 -10.29
CA ARG A 197 17.95 9.03 -11.50
C ARG A 197 16.54 9.55 -11.20
N ALA A 198 16.03 9.27 -10.01
CA ALA A 198 14.71 9.66 -9.56
C ALA A 198 14.71 10.16 -8.12
N SER A 199 13.74 11.02 -7.83
CA SER A 199 13.33 11.36 -6.46
C SER A 199 12.07 10.59 -6.12
N ILE A 200 11.88 10.25 -4.86
CA ILE A 200 10.83 9.33 -4.46
C ILE A 200 10.03 9.93 -3.31
N ALA A 201 8.71 9.93 -3.44
CA ALA A 201 7.81 10.04 -2.31
C ALA A 201 7.39 8.64 -1.91
N PHE A 202 7.73 8.23 -0.68
CA PHE A 202 7.36 6.96 -0.09
C PHE A 202 6.20 7.18 0.86
N ILE A 203 5.00 6.77 0.45
CA ILE A 203 3.77 6.95 1.22
C ILE A 203 3.51 5.67 1.99
N SER A 204 3.56 5.73 3.31
CA SER A 204 3.19 4.59 4.13
C SER A 204 2.73 4.98 5.54
N HIS A 205 1.96 4.10 6.17
CA HIS A 205 1.70 4.11 7.62
C HIS A 205 2.70 3.26 8.41
N ARG A 206 3.61 2.53 7.75
CA ARG A 206 4.66 1.73 8.39
C ARG A 206 5.87 2.60 8.71
N LEU A 207 5.97 3.04 9.97
CA LEU A 207 6.90 4.09 10.37
C LEU A 207 8.37 3.66 10.35
N GLU A 208 8.66 2.40 10.69
CA GLU A 208 10.03 1.87 10.66
C GLU A 208 10.59 1.89 9.23
N GLU A 209 9.80 1.40 8.27
CA GLU A 209 10.11 1.42 6.84
C GLU A 209 10.35 2.84 6.32
N VAL A 210 9.47 3.79 6.68
CA VAL A 210 9.60 5.19 6.29
C VAL A 210 10.89 5.81 6.82
N LEU A 211 11.21 5.56 8.10
CA LEU A 211 12.43 6.07 8.73
C LEU A 211 13.70 5.45 8.13
N GLU A 212 13.65 4.19 7.72
CA GLU A 212 14.78 3.51 7.09
C GLU A 212 15.11 4.07 5.71
N ILE A 213 14.09 4.33 4.87
CA ILE A 213 14.30 4.65 3.47
C ILE A 213 14.35 6.16 3.17
N SER A 214 13.75 6.98 4.02
CA SER A 214 13.56 8.41 3.76
C SER A 214 14.66 9.26 4.39
N GLY A 215 15.04 10.36 3.75
CA GLY A 215 15.88 11.39 4.39
C GLY A 215 15.06 12.33 5.29
N ARG A 216 13.81 12.56 4.91
CA ARG A 216 12.89 13.50 5.54
C ARG A 216 11.47 12.97 5.50
N VAL A 217 10.68 13.27 6.51
CA VAL A 217 9.32 12.76 6.67
C VAL A 217 8.36 13.93 6.87
N TYR A 218 7.32 13.94 6.04
CA TYR A 218 6.17 14.81 6.14
C TYR A 218 5.04 14.07 6.84
N VAL A 219 4.53 14.65 7.92
CA VAL A 219 3.38 14.12 8.66
C VAL A 219 2.14 14.87 8.24
N MET A 220 1.18 14.13 7.71
CA MET A 220 -0.10 14.62 7.24
C MET A 220 -1.21 14.25 8.23
N ARG A 221 -2.06 15.21 8.58
CA ARG A 221 -3.22 15.02 9.45
C ARG A 221 -4.32 16.00 9.07
N ASP A 222 -5.57 15.55 9.03
CA ASP A 222 -6.76 16.37 8.73
C ASP A 222 -6.61 17.24 7.46
N GLY A 223 -6.01 16.69 6.40
CA GLY A 223 -5.79 17.40 5.14
C GLY A 223 -4.63 18.38 5.15
N LYS A 224 -3.81 18.44 6.21
CA LYS A 224 -2.68 19.39 6.36
C LYS A 224 -1.35 18.67 6.56
N ILE A 225 -0.26 19.31 6.18
CA ILE A 225 1.08 18.94 6.65
C ILE A 225 1.28 19.57 8.02
N VAL A 226 1.28 18.76 9.08
CA VAL A 226 1.40 19.23 10.47
C VAL A 226 2.84 19.27 10.97
N LYS A 227 3.73 18.50 10.34
CA LYS A 227 5.14 18.44 10.71
C LYS A 227 6.00 18.00 9.54
N GLU A 228 7.19 18.56 9.47
CA GLU A 228 8.32 18.08 8.68
C GLU A 228 9.45 17.72 9.64
N VAL A 229 10.01 16.52 9.55
CA VAL A 229 11.12 16.06 10.39
C VAL A 229 12.20 15.38 9.56
N ALA A 230 13.46 15.52 9.96
CA ALA A 230 14.53 14.70 9.40
C ALA A 230 14.40 13.27 9.93
N ALA A 231 14.45 12.27 9.05
CA ALA A 231 14.22 10.87 9.44
C ALA A 231 15.24 10.39 10.49
N ARG A 232 16.51 10.80 10.33
CA ARG A 232 17.61 10.46 11.26
C ARG A 232 17.40 10.98 12.69
N ASP A 233 16.58 12.03 12.86
CA ASP A 233 16.38 12.72 14.13
C ASP A 233 15.02 12.35 14.77
N ALA A 234 14.23 11.52 14.09
CA ALA A 234 12.87 11.17 14.48
C ALA A 234 12.77 9.75 15.04
N THR A 235 11.75 9.52 15.88
CA THR A 235 11.41 8.19 16.39
C THR A 235 10.02 7.76 15.93
N VAL A 236 9.78 6.45 15.83
CA VAL A 236 8.44 5.88 15.55
C VAL A 236 7.39 6.46 16.49
N LYS A 237 7.71 6.58 17.78
CA LYS A 237 6.83 7.13 18.80
C LYS A 237 6.44 8.59 18.51
N GLU A 238 7.41 9.42 18.15
CA GLU A 238 7.18 10.83 17.83
C GLU A 238 6.34 11.00 16.56
N LEU A 239 6.68 10.26 15.49
CA LEU A 239 5.93 10.28 14.24
C LEU A 239 4.47 9.87 14.45
N HIS A 240 4.24 8.81 15.23
CA HIS A 240 2.90 8.35 15.58
C HIS A 240 2.11 9.43 16.35
N GLN A 241 2.72 10.11 17.33
CA GLN A 241 2.08 11.20 18.06
C GLN A 241 1.65 12.35 17.13
N HIS A 242 2.48 12.70 16.16
CA HIS A 242 2.13 13.73 15.18
C HIS A 242 0.97 13.30 14.26
N MET A 243 0.93 12.03 13.85
CA MET A 243 -0.14 11.47 13.01
C MET A 243 -1.50 11.48 13.71
N VAL A 244 -1.57 11.00 14.96
CA VAL A 244 -2.84 10.87 15.70
C VAL A 244 -3.28 12.22 16.28
N GLY A 245 -2.33 13.14 16.50
CA GLY A 245 -2.61 14.46 17.06
C GLY A 245 -3.05 14.45 18.52
N ARG A 246 -2.84 13.34 19.21
CA ARG A 246 -3.10 13.18 20.63
C ARG A 246 -1.80 12.65 21.24
N GLN A 247 -1.34 13.23 22.36
CA GLN A 247 -0.35 12.54 23.19
C GLN A 247 -0.91 11.13 23.43
N LEU A 248 -0.02 10.12 23.52
CA LEU A 248 -0.39 8.75 23.88
C LEU A 248 -1.15 8.77 25.21
N HIS A 249 -2.45 9.03 25.15
CA HIS A 249 -3.34 9.01 26.28
C HIS A 249 -3.99 7.64 26.20
N HIS A 250 -3.82 6.88 27.28
CA HIS A 250 -4.50 5.64 27.66
C HIS A 250 -6.03 5.60 27.36
N GLU A 251 -6.62 6.72 26.93
CA GLU A 251 -8.00 6.89 26.48
C GLU A 251 -8.32 6.23 25.12
N TYR A 252 -7.37 6.12 24.17
CA TYR A 252 -7.67 5.50 22.86
C TYR A 252 -7.94 4.00 22.99
N TYR A 253 -7.06 3.29 23.69
CA TYR A 253 -7.25 1.88 24.05
C TYR A 253 -8.18 1.69 25.26
N ARG A 254 -8.72 2.79 25.82
CA ARG A 254 -9.55 2.82 27.03
C ARG A 254 -8.99 1.88 28.09
N GLU A 255 -7.69 1.95 28.36
CA GLU A 255 -7.01 1.00 29.25
C GLU A 255 -7.63 1.02 30.66
N ALA A 256 -8.09 2.19 31.11
CA ALA A 256 -8.85 2.35 32.35
C ALA A 256 -10.23 1.65 32.36
N ARG A 257 -10.72 1.18 31.20
CA ARG A 257 -11.94 0.36 31.06
C ARG A 257 -11.63 -1.11 30.79
N GLN A 258 -10.37 -1.52 30.74
CA GLN A 258 -10.05 -2.93 30.67
C GLN A 258 -10.53 -3.61 31.95
N THR A 259 -11.25 -4.70 31.75
CA THR A 259 -11.74 -5.56 32.81
C THR A 259 -11.19 -6.95 32.56
N GLU A 260 -10.87 -7.67 33.63
CA GLU A 260 -10.58 -9.10 33.52
C GLU A 260 -11.79 -9.82 32.87
N PRO A 261 -11.56 -10.73 31.91
CA PRO A 261 -12.63 -11.51 31.32
C PRO A 261 -13.32 -12.38 32.39
N SER A 262 -14.62 -12.62 32.18
CA SER A 262 -15.41 -13.51 33.04
C SER A 262 -14.91 -14.95 32.88
N PRO A 263 -14.98 -15.82 33.90
CA PRO A 263 -14.63 -17.25 33.74
C PRO A 263 -15.65 -18.04 32.89
N LYS A 264 -16.74 -17.41 32.44
CA LYS A 264 -17.78 -18.06 31.64
C LYS A 264 -17.28 -18.29 30.21
N VAL A 265 -17.16 -19.56 29.81
CA VAL A 265 -16.84 -19.95 28.42
C VAL A 265 -18.03 -19.66 27.50
N VAL A 266 -17.82 -18.85 26.45
CA VAL A 266 -18.84 -18.52 25.45
C VAL A 266 -18.65 -19.28 24.14
N LEU A 267 -17.42 -19.69 23.83
CA LEU A 267 -17.12 -20.54 22.68
C LEU A 267 -16.02 -21.53 23.08
N LYS A 268 -16.24 -22.80 22.79
CA LYS A 268 -15.25 -23.87 22.99
C LYS A 268 -15.08 -24.66 21.72
N CYS A 269 -13.83 -24.87 21.35
CA CYS A 269 -13.44 -25.80 20.30
C CYS A 269 -12.71 -26.97 20.96
N ASP A 270 -13.06 -28.18 20.57
CA ASP A 270 -12.40 -29.39 21.04
C ASP A 270 -11.97 -30.28 19.86
N ALA A 271 -10.66 -30.43 19.70
CA ALA A 271 -9.98 -31.22 18.69
C ALA A 271 -10.50 -30.95 17.25
N LEU A 272 -10.78 -29.67 16.95
CA LEU A 272 -11.33 -29.26 15.67
C LEU A 272 -10.31 -29.49 14.56
N ALA A 273 -10.75 -30.10 13.46
CA ALA A 273 -9.92 -30.34 12.28
C ALA A 273 -10.72 -30.12 11.00
N GLN A 274 -10.04 -29.73 9.93
CA GLN A 274 -10.63 -29.59 8.59
C GLN A 274 -9.64 -30.06 7.53
N GLY A 275 -9.80 -31.29 7.05
CA GLY A 275 -8.93 -31.91 6.05
C GLY A 275 -7.45 -31.68 6.35
N ASP A 276 -6.72 -31.17 5.37
CA ASP A 276 -5.30 -30.82 5.50
C ASP A 276 -5.08 -29.35 5.91
N ALA A 277 -6.15 -28.58 6.15
CA ALA A 277 -6.05 -27.14 6.45
C ALA A 277 -5.62 -26.86 7.89
N PHE A 278 -6.19 -27.59 8.86
CA PHE A 278 -5.78 -27.55 10.27
C PHE A 278 -6.25 -28.82 10.98
N SER A 279 -5.60 -29.17 12.09
CA SER A 279 -5.92 -30.37 12.87
C SER A 279 -5.67 -30.18 14.35
N GLY A 280 -6.56 -30.74 15.19
CA GLY A 280 -6.38 -30.82 16.63
C GLY A 280 -6.46 -29.48 17.37
N ILE A 281 -7.24 -28.52 16.85
CA ILE A 281 -7.39 -27.20 17.48
C ILE A 281 -8.38 -27.28 18.65
N SER A 282 -7.87 -27.04 19.85
CA SER A 282 -8.68 -26.92 21.08
C SER A 282 -8.40 -25.59 21.78
N PHE A 283 -9.46 -24.85 22.10
CA PHE A 283 -9.38 -23.63 22.90
C PHE A 283 -10.74 -23.26 23.49
N GLU A 284 -10.73 -22.41 24.50
CA GLU A 284 -11.91 -21.83 25.14
C GLU A 284 -11.80 -20.31 25.08
N LEU A 285 -12.84 -19.64 24.60
CA LEU A 285 -13.00 -18.19 24.61
C LEU A 285 -14.01 -17.83 25.69
N HIS A 286 -13.63 -16.91 26.57
CA HIS A 286 -14.47 -16.48 27.67
C HIS A 286 -15.24 -15.18 27.38
N GLU A 287 -16.32 -14.96 28.14
CA GLU A 287 -17.13 -13.75 28.04
C GLU A 287 -16.30 -12.50 28.40
N GLY A 288 -16.20 -11.58 27.45
CA GLY A 288 -15.39 -10.35 27.58
C GLY A 288 -13.92 -10.51 27.19
N GLU A 289 -13.48 -11.72 26.81
CA GLU A 289 -12.12 -11.97 26.34
C GLU A 289 -11.95 -11.57 24.87
N VAL A 290 -10.78 -11.01 24.55
CA VAL A 290 -10.33 -10.79 23.16
C VAL A 290 -9.21 -11.78 22.87
N MET A 291 -9.52 -12.86 22.14
CA MET A 291 -8.53 -13.86 21.76
C MET A 291 -7.95 -13.55 20.38
N GLY A 292 -6.62 -13.52 20.28
CA GLY A 292 -5.90 -13.38 19.01
C GLY A 292 -5.43 -14.73 18.47
N ILE A 293 -5.67 -14.99 17.19
CA ILE A 293 -5.14 -16.16 16.45
C ILE A 293 -4.14 -15.66 15.42
N ALA A 294 -2.87 -16.04 15.56
CA ALA A 294 -1.78 -15.61 14.69
C ALA A 294 -1.05 -16.79 14.05
N GLY A 295 -0.59 -16.61 12.81
CA GLY A 295 0.15 -17.63 12.06
C GLY A 295 0.53 -17.15 10.66
N VAL A 296 1.56 -17.78 10.08
CA VAL A 296 2.04 -17.50 8.72
C VAL A 296 0.99 -17.86 7.66
N ILE A 297 1.19 -17.44 6.41
CA ILE A 297 0.34 -17.84 5.28
C ILE A 297 0.32 -19.37 5.18
N GLY A 298 -0.87 -19.95 5.03
CA GLY A 298 -1.05 -21.41 4.99
C GLY A 298 -1.10 -22.10 6.36
N SER A 299 -1.05 -21.36 7.47
CA SER A 299 -1.17 -21.92 8.83
C SER A 299 -2.58 -22.44 9.20
N GLY A 300 -3.58 -22.26 8.32
CA GLY A 300 -4.97 -22.63 8.59
C GLY A 300 -5.77 -21.59 9.40
N ARG A 301 -5.20 -20.42 9.73
CA ARG A 301 -5.89 -19.37 10.50
C ARG A 301 -7.19 -18.88 9.85
N GLU A 302 -7.19 -18.70 8.52
CA GLU A 302 -8.36 -18.26 7.78
C GLU A 302 -9.39 -19.37 7.63
N ASP A 303 -8.93 -20.61 7.44
CA ASP A 303 -9.78 -21.81 7.39
C ASP A 303 -10.49 -22.04 8.72
N LEU A 304 -9.80 -21.87 9.84
CA LEU A 304 -10.38 -21.96 11.18
C LEU A 304 -11.47 -20.90 11.38
N ALA A 305 -11.21 -19.64 11.03
CA ALA A 305 -12.21 -18.57 11.13
C ALA A 305 -13.44 -18.84 10.25
N ARG A 306 -13.24 -19.33 9.02
CA ARG A 306 -14.34 -19.73 8.12
C ARG A 306 -15.13 -20.91 8.66
N CYS A 307 -14.46 -21.88 9.29
CA CYS A 307 -15.10 -23.04 9.91
C CYS A 307 -16.01 -22.61 11.07
N LEU A 308 -15.51 -21.76 11.97
CA LEU A 308 -16.27 -21.21 13.09
C LEU A 308 -17.43 -20.31 12.63
N ALA A 309 -17.30 -19.69 11.46
CA ALA A 309 -18.35 -18.90 10.84
C ALA A 309 -19.34 -19.72 9.99
N GLY A 310 -19.27 -21.06 10.00
CA GLY A 310 -20.15 -21.92 9.22
C GLY A 310 -20.00 -21.81 7.70
N HIS A 311 -18.87 -21.27 7.21
CA HIS A 311 -18.57 -21.20 5.77
C HIS A 311 -17.93 -22.50 5.26
N SER A 312 -17.24 -23.22 6.14
CA SER A 312 -16.69 -24.54 5.89
C SER A 312 -17.06 -25.49 7.01
N LYS A 313 -17.16 -26.78 6.71
CA LYS A 313 -17.47 -27.80 7.72
C LYS A 313 -16.19 -28.41 8.28
N PRO A 314 -16.10 -28.59 9.61
CA PRO A 314 -15.03 -29.37 10.19
C PRO A 314 -15.16 -30.83 9.75
N THR A 315 -14.01 -31.48 9.58
CA THR A 315 -13.92 -32.93 9.34
C THR A 315 -14.07 -33.71 10.64
N SER A 316 -13.58 -33.14 11.75
CA SER A 316 -13.74 -33.71 13.10
C SER A 316 -13.68 -32.64 14.17
N GLY A 317 -13.95 -33.04 15.41
CA GLY A 317 -13.98 -32.17 16.58
C GLY A 317 -15.38 -31.64 16.89
N ARG A 318 -15.46 -30.79 17.90
CA ARG A 318 -16.72 -30.22 18.39
C ARG A 318 -16.59 -28.72 18.61
N ILE A 319 -17.71 -28.04 18.37
CA ILE A 319 -17.87 -26.62 18.67
C ILE A 319 -19.02 -26.51 19.65
N GLU A 320 -18.79 -25.82 20.77
CA GLU A 320 -19.82 -25.49 21.74
C GLU A 320 -19.93 -23.98 21.87
N VAL A 321 -21.15 -23.46 21.88
CA VAL A 321 -21.45 -22.04 22.08
C VAL A 321 -22.35 -21.90 23.28
N ASN A 322 -21.94 -21.09 24.26
CA ASN A 322 -22.60 -20.95 25.56
C ASN A 322 -22.92 -22.30 26.24
N GLY A 323 -21.99 -23.26 26.13
CA GLY A 323 -22.11 -24.60 26.71
C GLY A 323 -23.01 -25.59 25.96
N ALA A 324 -23.55 -25.21 24.79
CA ALA A 324 -24.32 -26.11 23.94
C ALA A 324 -23.53 -26.50 22.69
N ALA A 325 -23.45 -27.79 22.39
CA ALA A 325 -22.85 -28.27 21.15
C ALA A 325 -23.65 -27.77 19.94
N VAL A 326 -22.97 -27.17 18.96
CA VAL A 326 -23.57 -26.62 17.75
C VAL A 326 -23.04 -27.30 16.50
N SER A 327 -23.88 -27.35 15.46
CA SER A 327 -23.49 -27.81 14.12
C SER A 327 -23.65 -26.64 13.14
N LEU A 328 -22.52 -26.02 12.79
CA LEU A 328 -22.48 -24.84 11.93
C LEU A 328 -22.34 -25.28 10.47
N ASN A 329 -23.47 -25.44 9.77
CA ASN A 329 -23.49 -25.94 8.39
C ASN A 329 -23.52 -24.82 7.35
N ALA A 330 -23.95 -23.62 7.76
CA ALA A 330 -23.98 -22.40 6.97
C ALA A 330 -23.78 -21.18 7.87
N ALA A 331 -23.44 -20.03 7.27
CA ALA A 331 -23.24 -18.77 8.01
C ALA A 331 -24.46 -18.33 8.84
N HIS A 332 -25.66 -18.71 8.43
CA HIS A 332 -26.88 -18.42 9.20
C HIS A 332 -26.94 -19.20 10.53
N ASP A 333 -26.37 -20.40 10.60
CA ASP A 333 -26.30 -21.19 11.84
C ASP A 333 -25.34 -20.54 12.85
N ALA A 334 -24.21 -20.03 12.35
CA ALA A 334 -23.21 -19.33 13.15
C ALA A 334 -23.79 -18.04 13.73
N THR A 335 -24.44 -17.22 12.89
CA THR A 335 -25.08 -15.98 13.33
C THR A 335 -26.25 -16.22 14.29
N ALA A 336 -27.08 -17.25 14.07
CA ALA A 336 -28.11 -17.66 15.02
C ALA A 336 -27.55 -18.12 16.37
N SER A 337 -26.31 -18.65 16.37
CA SER A 337 -25.57 -19.03 17.58
C SER A 337 -24.80 -17.85 18.20
N GLY A 338 -24.84 -16.65 17.61
CA GLY A 338 -24.15 -15.46 18.11
C GLY A 338 -22.71 -15.28 17.59
N ILE A 339 -22.32 -15.99 16.54
CA ILE A 339 -21.01 -15.86 15.89
C ILE A 339 -21.16 -15.06 14.59
N GLY A 340 -20.40 -13.97 14.47
CA GLY A 340 -20.30 -13.17 13.24
C GLY A 340 -18.87 -13.18 12.69
N LEU A 341 -18.75 -13.23 11.37
CA LEU A 341 -17.50 -12.99 10.65
C LEU A 341 -17.66 -11.68 9.87
N VAL A 342 -16.73 -10.75 10.06
CA VAL A 342 -16.75 -9.42 9.44
C VAL A 342 -15.69 -9.33 8.35
#